data_AF-A0A1F7URA0-F1
#
_entry.id   AF-A0A1F7URA0-F1
#
_cell.length_a   1.000
_cell.length_b   1.000
_cell.length_c   1.000
_cell.angle_alpha   90.00
_cell.angle_beta   90.00
_cell.angle_gamma   90.00
#
_symmetry.space_group_name_H-M   'P 1'
#
loop_
_entity.id
_entity.type
_entity.pdbx_description
1 polymer ?
#
loop_
_entity_poly.entity_id
_entity_poly.type
_entity_poly.pdbx_seq_one_letter_code
_entity_poly.pdbx_strand_id
1 'polypeptide(L)'
;MRTKISKANSKRTHEATINLPLSALRYLSRYPREKKIILEISTDDIRRVNEAETFDEIINEARLDYALGNYTTHKTAKSLIAALES
;
A
#
# COMPACT_ATOMS: atom_id res chain seq x y z
N MET A 1 36.42 32.06 5.86
CA MET A 1 35.66 31.51 4.71
C MET A 1 34.64 30.52 5.29
N ARG A 2 33.34 30.86 5.35
CA ARG A 2 32.29 30.02 5.94
C ARG A 2 31.60 29.22 4.84
N THR A 3 31.84 27.91 4.80
CA THR A 3 31.24 26.98 3.84
C THR A 3 29.76 26.82 4.15
N LYS A 4 28.90 27.18 3.20
CA LYS A 4 27.45 26.94 3.30
C LYS A 4 27.19 25.45 3.05
N ILE A 5 26.71 24.73 4.06
CA ILE A 5 26.22 23.36 3.92
C ILE A 5 24.88 23.45 3.19
N SER A 6 24.83 23.04 1.93
CA SER A 6 23.58 22.88 1.18
C SER A 6 22.80 21.71 1.77
N LYS A 7 21.65 21.99 2.40
CA LYS A 7 20.67 20.95 2.75
C LYS A 7 20.29 20.21 1.47
N ALA A 8 20.68 18.95 1.37
CA ALA A 8 20.13 18.04 0.38
C ALA A 8 18.63 17.90 0.69
N ASN A 9 17.78 18.54 -0.13
CA ASN A 9 16.36 18.22 -0.14
C ASN A 9 16.25 16.78 -0.65
N SER A 10 16.06 15.82 0.26
CA SER A 10 15.52 14.53 -0.14
C SER A 10 14.13 14.84 -0.68
N LYS A 11 14.00 14.90 -2.01
CA LYS A 11 12.71 14.77 -2.66
C LYS A 11 12.22 13.40 -2.23
N ARG A 12 11.39 13.33 -1.20
CA ARG A 12 10.55 12.16 -0.93
C ARG A 12 9.76 11.99 -2.22
N THR A 13 10.07 10.95 -2.98
CA THR A 13 9.19 10.44 -4.02
C THR A 13 7.82 10.35 -3.36
N HIS A 14 6.83 11.08 -3.86
CA HIS A 14 5.46 10.91 -3.39
C HIS A 14 5.09 9.48 -3.76
N GLU A 15 5.23 8.58 -2.80
CA GLU A 15 4.73 7.21 -2.94
C GLU A 15 3.25 7.34 -3.29
N ALA A 16 2.85 6.65 -4.35
CA ALA A 16 1.47 6.61 -4.79
C ALA A 16 0.62 6.08 -3.63
N THR A 17 -0.17 6.95 -3.01
CA THR A 17 -0.94 6.65 -1.81
C THR A 17 -2.38 6.42 -2.20
N ILE A 18 -2.92 5.24 -1.85
CA ILE A 18 -4.32 4.92 -2.07
C ILE A 18 -5.11 5.26 -0.80
N ASN A 19 -6.10 6.13 -0.94
CA ASN A 19 -7.09 6.39 0.09
C ASN A 19 -8.09 5.23 0.13
N LEU A 20 -8.20 4.59 1.30
CA LEU A 20 -9.22 3.57 1.57
C LEU A 20 -10.32 4.17 2.45
N PRO A 21 -11.50 4.50 1.88
CA PRO A 21 -12.60 5.08 2.65
C PRO A 21 -13.17 4.01 3.60
N LEU A 22 -13.07 4.25 4.90
CA LEU A 22 -13.60 3.32 5.92
C LEU A 22 -15.11 3.09 5.79
N SER A 23 -15.83 4.06 5.24
CA SER A 23 -17.27 3.97 4.96
C SER A 23 -17.61 2.99 3.83
N ALA A 24 -16.67 2.67 2.95
CA ALA A 24 -16.88 1.70 1.87
C ALA A 24 -16.48 0.26 2.27
N LEU A 25 -15.92 0.07 3.47
CA LEU A 25 -15.57 -1.25 3.98
C LEU A 25 -16.81 -1.96 4.49
N ARG A 26 -17.22 -3.02 3.81
CA ARG A 26 -18.27 -3.94 4.26
C ARG A 26 -17.68 -4.97 5.19
N TYR A 27 -18.20 -5.04 6.42
CA TYR A 27 -17.82 -6.08 7.35
C TYR A 27 -18.34 -7.46 6.90
N LEU A 28 -17.45 -8.46 6.85
CA LEU A 28 -17.82 -9.84 6.57
C LEU A 28 -17.79 -10.70 7.82
N SER A 29 -16.67 -10.70 8.55
CA SER A 29 -16.50 -11.55 9.72
C SER A 29 -15.41 -11.05 10.66
N ARG A 30 -15.43 -11.55 11.90
CA ARG A 30 -14.47 -11.25 12.96
C ARG A 30 -13.93 -12.55 13.53
N TYR A 31 -12.63 -12.58 13.75
CA TYR A 31 -11.93 -13.67 14.43
C TYR A 31 -11.36 -13.14 15.75
N PRO A 32 -12.12 -13.17 16.86
CA PRO A 32 -11.73 -12.51 18.10
C PRO A 32 -10.43 -13.05 18.70
N ARG A 33 -10.22 -14.38 18.59
CA ARG A 33 -9.00 -15.04 19.09
C ARG A 33 -7.74 -14.56 18.37
N GLU A 34 -7.85 -14.24 17.09
CA GLU A 34 -6.74 -13.78 16.26
C GLU A 34 -6.63 -12.25 16.22
N LYS A 35 -7.57 -11.53 16.85
CA LYS A 35 -7.72 -10.07 16.76
C LYS A 35 -7.78 -9.56 15.32
N LYS A 36 -8.43 -10.33 14.42
CA LYS A 36 -8.58 -10.00 13.00
C LYS A 36 -10.05 -9.73 12.64
N ILE A 37 -10.22 -8.89 11.63
CA ILE A 37 -11.51 -8.64 10.94
C ILE A 37 -11.30 -8.85 9.45
N ILE A 38 -12.27 -9.46 8.79
CA ILE A 38 -12.33 -9.55 7.33
C ILE A 38 -13.33 -8.52 6.85
N LEU A 39 -12.85 -7.66 5.96
CA LEU A 39 -13.61 -6.59 5.32
C LEU A 39 -13.57 -6.80 3.81
N GLU A 40 -14.64 -6.40 3.14
CA GLU A 40 -14.75 -6.37 1.69
C GLU A 40 -14.91 -4.93 1.25
N ILE A 41 -14.30 -4.56 0.12
CA ILE A 41 -14.47 -3.25 -0.51
C ILE A 41 -14.54 -3.44 -2.02
N SER A 42 -15.45 -2.72 -2.67
CA SER A 42 -15.49 -2.72 -4.13
C SER A 42 -14.30 -1.97 -4.69
N THR A 43 -13.69 -2.51 -5.75
CA THR A 43 -12.63 -1.81 -6.50
C THR A 43 -13.15 -0.51 -7.13
N ASP A 44 -14.43 -0.43 -7.46
CA ASP A 44 -15.07 0.79 -7.95
C ASP A 44 -15.12 1.89 -6.87
N ASP A 45 -15.34 1.52 -5.61
CA ASP A 45 -15.33 2.48 -4.49
C ASP A 45 -13.93 3.02 -4.22
N ILE A 46 -12.89 2.19 -4.40
CA ILE A 46 -11.49 2.62 -4.32
C ILE A 46 -11.16 3.55 -5.48
N ARG A 47 -11.59 3.24 -6.70
CA ARG A 47 -11.39 4.10 -7.87
C ARG A 47 -12.09 5.44 -7.75
N ARG A 48 -13.27 5.50 -7.12
CA ARG A 48 -14.02 6.76 -6.97
C ARG A 48 -13.32 7.79 -6.08
N VAL A 49 -12.57 7.33 -5.08
CA VAL A 49 -11.94 8.20 -4.07
C VAL A 49 -10.45 8.45 -4.31
N ASN A 50 -9.89 7.85 -5.36
CA ASN A 50 -8.51 8.02 -5.80
C ASN A 50 -8.49 8.56 -7.23
N GLU A 51 -7.43 9.25 -7.62
CA GLU A 51 -7.29 9.64 -9.03
C GLU A 51 -7.19 8.37 -9.90
N ALA A 52 -7.92 8.35 -11.01
CA ALA A 52 -8.04 7.17 -11.86
C ALA A 52 -6.67 6.68 -12.36
N GLU A 53 -5.78 7.62 -12.66
CA GLU A 53 -4.40 7.34 -13.10
C GLU A 53 -3.61 6.62 -12.00
N THR A 54 -3.73 7.05 -10.74
CA THR A 54 -2.97 6.48 -9.62
C THR A 54 -3.30 5.01 -9.36
N PHE A 55 -4.58 4.62 -9.43
CA PHE A 55 -4.97 3.24 -9.13
C PHE A 55 -4.60 2.27 -10.27
N ASP A 56 -4.81 2.69 -11.52
CA ASP A 56 -4.46 1.86 -12.67
C ASP A 56 -2.93 1.78 -12.86
N GLU A 57 -2.17 2.84 -12.54
CA GLU A 57 -0.69 2.79 -12.46
C GLU A 57 -0.22 1.77 -11.42
N ILE A 58 -0.74 1.82 -10.19
CA ILE A 58 -0.36 0.86 -9.13
C ILE A 58 -0.69 -0.58 -9.53
N ILE A 59 -1.84 -0.83 -10.16
CA ILE A 59 -2.20 -2.17 -10.65
C ILE A 59 -1.23 -2.62 -11.75
N ASN A 60 -0.88 -1.73 -12.68
CA ASN A 60 0.01 -2.07 -13.77
C ASN A 60 1.45 -2.31 -13.30
N GLU A 61 1.94 -1.50 -12.36
CA GLU A 61 3.22 -1.72 -11.67
C GLU A 61 3.21 -3.06 -10.93
N ALA A 62 2.18 -3.35 -10.13
CA ALA A 62 2.08 -4.62 -9.41
C ALA A 62 2.03 -5.84 -10.35
N ARG A 63 1.39 -5.71 -11.53
CA ARG A 63 1.37 -6.76 -12.56
C ARG A 63 2.74 -6.96 -13.20
N LEU A 64 3.46 -5.86 -13.48
CA LEU A 64 4.82 -5.90 -14.01
C LEU A 64 5.77 -6.55 -13.01
N ASP A 65 5.73 -6.14 -11.74
CA ASP A 65 6.53 -6.71 -10.67
C ASP A 65 6.26 -8.21 -10.49
N TYR A 66 4.99 -8.62 -10.55
CA TYR A 66 4.64 -10.03 -10.50
C TYR A 66 5.21 -10.82 -11.69
N ALA A 67 5.07 -10.28 -12.91
CA ALA A 67 5.61 -10.92 -14.12
C ALA A 67 7.14 -11.01 -14.12
N LEU A 68 7.82 -10.02 -13.53
CA LEU A 68 9.27 -9.97 -13.38
C LEU A 68 9.78 -10.82 -12.21
N GLY A 69 8.89 -11.42 -11.41
CA GLY A 69 9.27 -12.13 -10.18
C GLY A 69 9.75 -11.21 -9.05
N ASN A 70 9.55 -9.90 -9.19
CA ASN A 70 9.93 -8.87 -8.23
C ASN A 70 8.86 -8.76 -7.12
N TYR A 71 8.63 -9.86 -6.41
CA TYR A 71 7.68 -9.90 -5.30
C TYR A 71 8.18 -10.82 -4.20
N THR A 72 7.78 -10.54 -2.96
CA THR A 72 8.06 -11.41 -1.81
C THR A 72 6.80 -12.17 -1.40
N THR A 73 6.93 -13.47 -1.17
CA THR A 73 5.84 -14.29 -0.64
C THR A 73 6.04 -14.54 0.84
N HIS A 74 5.05 -14.20 1.64
CA HIS A 74 5.09 -14.41 3.08
C HIS A 74 3.98 -15.39 3.49
N LYS A 75 4.38 -16.54 4.05
CA LYS A 75 3.43 -17.57 4.52
C LYS A 75 2.76 -17.21 5.84
N THR A 76 3.32 -16.25 6.59
CA THR A 76 2.81 -15.84 7.89
C THR A 76 2.74 -14.31 7.99
N ALA A 77 1.75 -13.81 8.73
CA ALA A 77 1.64 -12.37 8.99
C ALA A 77 2.88 -11.81 9.69
N LYS A 78 3.50 -12.58 10.60
CA LYS A 78 4.74 -12.18 11.30
C LYS A 78 5.89 -11.95 10.32
N SER A 79 6.04 -12.82 9.32
CA SER A 79 7.09 -12.66 8.30
C SER A 79 6.84 -11.48 7.36
N LEU A 80 5.58 -11.12 7.13
CA LEU A 80 5.23 -9.93 6.35
C LEU A 80 5.56 -8.66 7.14
N ILE A 81 5.12 -8.58 8.40
CA ILE A 81 5.37 -7.40 9.26
C ILE A 81 6.88 -7.15 9.39
N ALA A 82 7.67 -8.19 9.63
CA ALA A 82 9.13 -8.05 9.73
C ALA A 82 9.79 -7.53 8.45
N ALA A 83 9.22 -7.82 7.27
CA ALA A 83 9.71 -7.32 5.99
C ALA A 83 9.24 -5.88 5.67
N LEU A 84 8.15 -5.43 6.30
CA LEU A 84 7.65 -4.06 6.18
C LEU A 84 8.31 -3.09 7.18
N GLU A 85 8.83 -3.61 8.29
CA GLU A 85 9.55 -2.84 9.31
C GLU A 85 11.07 -2.72 9.04
N SER A 86 11.60 -3.47 8.07
CA SER A 86 13.02 -3.47 7.66
C SER A 86 13.32 -2.45 6.59
#